data_AF-A0A0N4TNU0-F1
#
_entry.id   AF-A0A0N4TNU0-F1
#
_cell.length_a   1.000
_cell.length_b   1.000
_cell.length_c   1.000
_cell.angle_alpha   90.00
_cell.angle_beta   90.00
_cell.angle_gamma   90.00
#
_symmetry.space_group_name_H-M   'P 1'
#
loop_
_entity.id
_entity.type
_entity.pdbx_description
1 polymer ?
#
loop_
_entity_poly.entity_id
_entity_poly.type
_entity_poly.pdbx_seq_one_letter_code
_entity_poly.pdbx_strand_id
1 'polypeptide(L)'
;MSSFSNRNVRTVHSVSRSQPPEIPRRWNNPEDLREQNVPEDTEIQSTKVKHIRQQMMEYRTLLKCQQSLRLAENMRHRTKQRAMREKCKRYKQEITDTKKLNATFQESFYQLEQQLIHCTQQLFHLEAENERERRNTSLKPEKNCKEKSYVNFTTKNVLHAKRIAERKLRELMEKYEVEVTRSTEQTNNMEILKSTVQQLKLKLEEKERLCNDSKRCLTIHSRATSLAYRQIQETNNRAVKLLKESEKLHSQFVDVHSELIDIQEVHNIIEAEMNQVKWQNTKHCEKAKIAKKDLEEAFDSTKAVLLSQHQELKVYETNWKIQKQKISLIKLQ
;
A
#
# COMPACT_ATOMS: atom_id res chain seq x y z
N MET A 1 26.39 -18.72 -25.27
CA MET A 1 26.61 -17.87 -24.08
C MET A 1 25.39 -16.96 -23.98
N SER A 2 24.50 -17.01 -23.01
CA SER A 2 24.66 -17.14 -21.56
C SER A 2 23.43 -17.86 -20.98
N SER A 3 23.69 -18.91 -20.23
CA SER A 3 22.72 -19.70 -19.47
C SER A 3 22.64 -19.16 -18.05
N PHE A 4 21.59 -18.42 -17.71
CA PHE A 4 21.32 -18.07 -16.31
C PHE A 4 20.37 -19.08 -15.68
N SER A 5 20.96 -19.81 -14.74
CA SER A 5 20.43 -20.86 -13.89
C SER A 5 19.26 -20.37 -13.03
N ASN A 6 18.06 -20.89 -13.30
CA ASN A 6 16.92 -20.83 -12.40
C ASN A 6 17.04 -21.97 -11.37
N ARG A 7 17.77 -21.73 -10.28
CA ARG A 7 17.70 -22.56 -9.06
C ARG A 7 17.75 -21.66 -7.84
N ASN A 8 16.57 -21.23 -7.39
CA ASN A 8 16.30 -20.90 -6.00
C ASN A 8 14.80 -21.06 -5.74
N VAL A 9 14.35 -22.32 -5.82
CA VAL A 9 13.09 -22.73 -5.17
C VAL A 9 13.40 -22.77 -3.68
N ARG A 10 13.06 -21.69 -2.96
CA ARG A 10 13.00 -21.74 -1.50
C ARG A 10 11.82 -22.62 -1.10
N THR A 11 12.14 -23.85 -0.76
CA THR A 11 11.28 -24.79 -0.05
C THR A 11 10.80 -24.11 1.24
N VAL A 12 9.49 -23.87 1.33
CA VAL A 12 8.85 -23.40 2.57
C VAL A 12 8.91 -24.56 3.56
N HIS A 13 9.80 -24.49 4.54
CA HIS A 13 9.76 -25.39 5.67
C HIS A 13 8.46 -25.14 6.45
N SER A 14 7.59 -26.13 6.44
CA SER A 14 6.45 -26.27 7.33
C SER A 14 6.97 -26.32 8.77
N VAL A 15 6.85 -25.20 9.49
CA VAL A 15 7.09 -25.16 10.93
C VAL A 15 5.97 -25.94 11.61
N SER A 16 6.35 -27.03 12.27
CA SER A 16 5.53 -27.91 13.07
C SER A 16 4.65 -27.13 14.06
N ARG A 17 3.38 -27.55 14.15
CA ARG A 17 2.46 -27.18 15.23
C ARG A 17 3.11 -27.55 16.57
N SER A 18 3.52 -26.56 17.34
CA SER A 18 3.78 -26.73 18.77
C SER A 18 2.45 -26.92 19.50
N GLN A 19 2.39 -27.96 20.33
CA GLN A 19 1.29 -28.27 21.26
C GLN A 19 1.05 -27.09 22.22
N PRO A 20 -0.18 -26.90 22.72
CA PRO A 20 -0.43 -25.93 23.79
C PRO A 20 0.22 -26.42 25.09
N PRO A 21 0.72 -25.53 25.96
CA PRO A 21 1.36 -25.92 27.20
C PRO A 21 0.34 -26.54 28.17
N GLU A 22 0.68 -27.70 28.73
CA GLU A 22 -0.05 -28.34 29.82
C GLU A 22 -0.01 -27.44 31.06
N ILE A 23 -1.20 -27.15 31.61
CA ILE A 23 -1.37 -26.44 32.87
C ILE A 23 -1.14 -27.46 34.00
N PRO A 24 -0.17 -27.26 34.92
CA PRO A 24 -0.02 -28.13 36.08
C PRO A 24 -1.21 -27.92 37.02
N ARG A 25 -2.10 -28.91 37.12
CA ARG A 25 -3.08 -28.99 38.20
C ARG A 25 -2.37 -29.41 39.47
N ARG A 26 -2.12 -28.48 40.38
CA ARG A 26 -1.94 -28.79 41.80
C ARG A 26 -2.71 -27.78 42.64
N TRP A 27 -3.90 -28.21 43.06
CA TRP A 27 -4.64 -27.57 44.14
C TRP A 27 -3.98 -27.98 45.45
N ASN A 28 -3.42 -27.02 46.16
CA ASN A 28 -3.25 -27.11 47.60
C ASN A 28 -4.17 -26.04 48.20
N ASN A 29 -5.17 -26.48 48.95
CA ASN A 29 -5.99 -25.62 49.80
C ASN A 29 -5.10 -24.85 50.79
N PRO A 30 -5.52 -23.62 51.14
CA PRO A 30 -5.41 -23.17 52.51
C PRO A 30 -6.81 -22.77 53.00
N GLU A 31 -7.52 -23.74 53.58
CA GLU A 31 -8.40 -23.43 54.69
C GLU A 31 -7.51 -23.35 55.93
N ASP A 32 -7.03 -22.14 56.23
CA ASP A 32 -6.79 -21.67 57.58
C ASP A 32 -6.33 -20.21 57.51
N LEU A 33 -6.70 -19.43 58.53
CA LEU A 33 -6.59 -17.96 58.65
C LEU A 33 -7.85 -17.19 58.23
N ARG A 34 -8.99 -17.52 58.88
CA ARG A 34 -9.84 -16.44 59.39
C ARG A 34 -9.21 -15.93 60.68
N GLU A 35 -8.85 -14.64 60.67
CA GLU A 35 -9.19 -13.62 61.68
C GLU A 35 -8.15 -12.51 61.69
N GLN A 36 -8.50 -11.34 61.12
CA GLN A 36 -8.41 -10.03 61.77
C GLN A 36 -8.79 -8.90 60.78
N ASN A 37 -9.90 -8.23 61.07
CA ASN A 37 -10.27 -6.83 60.79
C ASN A 37 -9.56 -6.08 59.64
N VAL A 38 -10.26 -5.74 58.54
CA VAL A 38 -10.30 -4.37 57.92
C VAL A 38 -11.50 -4.28 56.93
N PRO A 39 -12.53 -3.43 57.14
CA PRO A 39 -13.60 -3.21 56.16
C PRO A 39 -13.16 -2.38 54.93
N GLU A 40 -12.14 -1.53 55.07
CA GLU A 40 -11.61 -0.68 53.98
C GLU A 40 -10.85 -1.47 52.89
N ASP A 41 -10.20 -2.59 53.23
CA ASP A 41 -9.41 -3.37 52.26
C ASP A 41 -10.26 -4.17 51.27
N THR A 42 -11.47 -4.58 51.68
CA THR A 42 -12.38 -5.32 50.79
C THR A 42 -12.97 -4.41 49.72
N GLU A 43 -13.19 -3.14 50.02
CA GLU A 43 -13.69 -2.16 49.06
C GLU A 43 -12.59 -1.78 48.04
N ILE A 44 -11.35 -1.58 48.50
CA ILE A 44 -10.17 -1.35 47.65
C ILE A 44 -9.86 -2.58 46.77
N GLN A 45 -10.00 -3.80 47.30
CA GLN A 45 -9.88 -5.01 46.49
C GLN A 45 -11.03 -5.13 45.48
N SER A 46 -12.26 -4.79 45.85
CA SER A 46 -13.41 -4.83 44.93
C SER A 46 -13.25 -3.84 43.75
N THR A 47 -12.69 -2.66 44.01
CA THR A 47 -12.43 -1.64 42.98
C THR A 47 -11.28 -2.06 42.07
N LYS A 48 -10.20 -2.65 42.62
CA LYS A 48 -9.13 -3.28 41.83
C LYS A 48 -9.66 -4.40 40.93
N VAL A 49 -10.52 -5.28 41.44
CA VAL A 49 -11.15 -6.35 40.65
C VAL A 49 -12.07 -5.79 39.55
N LYS A 50 -12.84 -4.74 39.84
CA LYS A 50 -13.66 -4.05 38.82
C LYS A 50 -12.77 -3.41 37.75
N HIS A 51 -11.66 -2.77 38.14
CA HIS A 51 -10.71 -2.17 37.20
C HIS A 51 -10.06 -3.22 36.28
N ILE A 52 -9.63 -4.36 36.84
CA ILE A 52 -9.08 -5.48 36.05
C ILE A 52 -10.13 -6.01 35.06
N ARG A 53 -11.40 -6.17 35.50
CA ARG A 53 -12.48 -6.60 34.60
C ARG A 53 -12.72 -5.60 33.46
N GLN A 54 -12.65 -4.31 33.76
CA GLN A 54 -12.77 -3.24 32.77
C GLN A 54 -11.62 -3.30 31.75
N GLN A 55 -10.37 -3.40 32.22
CA GLN A 55 -9.21 -3.57 31.35
C GLN A 55 -9.34 -4.83 30.48
N MET A 56 -9.80 -5.96 31.03
CA MET A 56 -10.04 -7.18 30.26
C MET A 56 -11.10 -7.00 29.16
N MET A 57 -12.15 -6.21 29.42
CA MET A 57 -13.17 -5.87 28.43
C MET A 57 -12.60 -4.98 27.31
N GLU A 58 -11.76 -4.01 27.67
CA GLU A 58 -11.05 -3.15 26.71
C GLU A 58 -10.09 -3.97 25.84
N TYR A 59 -9.28 -4.85 26.44
CA TYR A 59 -8.40 -5.77 25.71
C TYR A 59 -9.17 -6.69 24.75
N ARG A 60 -10.31 -7.25 25.20
CA ARG A 60 -11.19 -8.06 24.32
C ARG A 60 -11.72 -7.25 23.14
N THR A 61 -12.04 -5.98 23.36
CA THR A 61 -12.54 -5.09 22.31
C THR A 61 -11.43 -4.75 21.30
N LEU A 62 -10.23 -4.43 21.79
CA LEU A 62 -9.06 -4.19 20.94
C LEU A 62 -8.68 -5.43 20.11
N LEU A 63 -8.73 -6.62 20.71
CA LEU A 63 -8.52 -7.89 20.00
C LEU A 63 -9.53 -8.10 18.86
N LYS A 64 -10.82 -7.82 19.09
CA LYS A 64 -11.85 -7.89 18.05
C LYS A 64 -11.62 -6.86 16.93
N CYS A 65 -11.22 -5.64 17.29
CA CYS A 65 -10.85 -4.61 16.30
C CYS A 65 -9.66 -5.05 15.45
N GLN A 66 -8.62 -5.61 16.08
CA GLN A 66 -7.43 -6.10 15.36
C GLN A 66 -7.77 -7.26 14.42
N GLN A 67 -8.61 -8.21 14.84
CA GLN A 67 -9.09 -9.29 13.98
C GLN A 67 -9.87 -8.76 12.78
N SER A 68 -10.76 -7.78 13.00
CA SER A 68 -11.55 -7.15 11.94
C SER A 68 -10.67 -6.40 10.93
N LEU A 69 -9.65 -5.68 11.41
CA LEU A 69 -8.66 -5.01 10.56
C LEU A 69 -7.89 -6.02 9.70
N ARG A 70 -7.38 -7.12 10.28
CA ARG A 70 -6.69 -8.16 9.52
C ARG A 70 -7.58 -8.79 8.45
N LEU A 71 -8.86 -9.02 8.76
CA LEU A 71 -9.83 -9.53 7.77
C LEU A 71 -10.06 -8.52 6.63
N ALA A 72 -10.21 -7.23 6.95
CA ALA A 72 -10.40 -6.18 5.95
C ALA A 72 -9.17 -6.03 5.03
N GLU A 73 -7.95 -6.07 5.59
CA GLU A 73 -6.71 -6.04 4.81
C GLU A 73 -6.58 -7.24 3.87
N ASN A 74 -6.90 -8.45 4.36
CA ASN A 74 -6.90 -9.66 3.55
C ASN A 74 -7.92 -9.57 2.40
N MET A 75 -9.11 -9.01 2.65
CA MET A 75 -10.12 -8.78 1.62
C MET A 75 -9.67 -7.74 0.58
N ARG A 76 -9.02 -6.66 1.02
CA ARG A 76 -8.43 -5.65 0.13
C ARG A 76 -7.35 -6.26 -0.77
N HIS A 77 -6.45 -7.06 -0.21
CA HIS A 77 -5.41 -7.74 -0.98
C HIS A 77 -6.00 -8.71 -2.01
N ARG A 78 -6.99 -9.53 -1.60
CA ARG A 78 -7.68 -10.47 -2.51
C ARG A 78 -8.39 -9.72 -3.65
N THR A 79 -9.06 -8.61 -3.35
CA THR A 79 -9.77 -7.81 -4.35
C THR A 79 -8.79 -7.20 -5.36
N LYS A 80 -7.68 -6.61 -4.88
CA LYS A 80 -6.62 -6.08 -5.73
C LYS A 80 -6.03 -7.17 -6.63
N GLN A 81 -5.80 -8.36 -6.09
CA GLN A 81 -5.24 -9.49 -6.85
C GLN A 81 -6.22 -10.01 -7.92
N ARG A 82 -7.52 -10.08 -7.63
CA ARG A 82 -8.55 -10.44 -8.62
C ARG A 82 -8.61 -9.42 -9.76
N ALA A 83 -8.66 -8.13 -9.43
CA ALA A 83 -8.68 -7.05 -10.43
C ALA A 83 -7.44 -7.09 -11.34
N MET A 84 -6.26 -7.36 -10.78
CA MET A 84 -5.04 -7.52 -11.58
C MET A 84 -5.08 -8.75 -12.49
N ARG A 85 -5.59 -9.90 -12.00
CA ARG A 85 -5.74 -11.11 -12.83
C ARG A 85 -6.70 -10.87 -13.99
N GLU A 86 -7.81 -10.17 -13.76
CA GLU A 86 -8.76 -9.82 -14.82
C GLU A 86 -8.13 -8.89 -15.86
N LYS A 87 -7.39 -7.86 -15.44
CA LYS A 87 -6.65 -6.99 -16.36
C LYS A 87 -5.65 -7.78 -17.21
N CYS A 88 -4.86 -8.66 -16.58
CA CYS A 88 -3.94 -9.52 -17.32
C CYS A 88 -4.65 -10.44 -18.31
N LYS A 89 -5.82 -10.98 -17.95
CA LYS A 89 -6.63 -11.81 -18.85
C LYS A 89 -7.14 -11.00 -20.05
N ARG A 90 -7.61 -9.77 -19.83
CA ARG A 90 -8.03 -8.85 -20.91
C ARG A 90 -6.88 -8.53 -21.86
N TYR A 91 -5.70 -8.16 -21.34
CA TYR A 91 -4.54 -7.87 -22.20
C TYR A 91 -4.07 -9.08 -22.99
N LYS A 92 -4.10 -10.29 -22.40
CA LYS A 92 -3.80 -11.52 -23.16
C LYS A 92 -4.79 -11.74 -24.29
N GLN A 93 -6.07 -11.51 -24.05
CA GLN A 93 -7.10 -11.65 -25.08
C GLN A 93 -6.89 -10.63 -26.20
N GLU A 94 -6.67 -9.36 -25.87
CA GLU A 94 -6.43 -8.28 -26.82
C GLU A 94 -5.19 -8.54 -27.70
N ILE A 95 -4.09 -9.06 -27.11
CA ILE A 95 -2.90 -9.49 -27.87
C ILE A 95 -3.24 -10.65 -28.82
N THR A 96 -4.10 -11.56 -28.41
CA THR A 96 -4.49 -12.71 -29.24
C THR A 96 -5.37 -12.25 -30.40
N ASP A 97 -6.29 -11.33 -30.15
CA ASP A 97 -7.21 -10.81 -31.17
C ASP A 97 -6.48 -9.91 -32.17
N THR A 98 -5.54 -9.07 -31.71
CA THR A 98 -4.66 -8.29 -32.61
C THR A 98 -3.79 -9.18 -33.48
N LYS A 99 -3.25 -10.28 -32.95
CA LYS A 99 -2.52 -11.28 -33.76
C LYS A 99 -3.39 -11.94 -34.83
N LYS A 100 -4.63 -12.31 -34.48
CA LYS A 100 -5.59 -12.88 -35.44
C LYS A 100 -5.91 -11.88 -36.54
N LEU A 101 -6.23 -10.63 -36.17
CA LEU A 101 -6.53 -9.58 -37.13
C LEU A 101 -5.33 -9.31 -38.06
N ASN A 102 -4.11 -9.30 -37.52
CA ASN A 102 -2.91 -9.13 -38.33
C ASN A 102 -2.70 -10.30 -39.31
N ALA A 103 -2.98 -11.54 -38.89
CA ALA A 103 -2.93 -12.70 -39.79
C ALA A 103 -3.95 -12.56 -40.93
N THR A 104 -5.18 -12.11 -40.63
CA THR A 104 -6.21 -11.83 -41.66
C THR A 104 -5.77 -10.73 -42.62
N PHE A 105 -5.13 -9.67 -42.12
CA PHE A 105 -4.57 -8.62 -42.98
C PHE A 105 -3.46 -9.16 -43.88
N GLN A 106 -2.53 -9.94 -43.34
CA GLN A 106 -1.46 -10.56 -44.13
C GLN A 106 -2.01 -11.45 -45.25
N GLU A 107 -3.03 -12.25 -44.95
CA GLU A 107 -3.71 -13.07 -45.97
C GLU A 107 -4.40 -12.21 -47.03
N SER A 108 -5.09 -11.15 -46.62
CA SER A 108 -5.74 -10.21 -47.54
C SER A 108 -4.73 -9.51 -48.45
N PHE A 109 -3.59 -9.06 -47.90
CA PHE A 109 -2.51 -8.45 -48.67
C PHE A 109 -1.91 -9.44 -49.66
N TYR A 110 -1.68 -10.69 -49.24
CA TYR A 110 -1.18 -11.72 -50.13
C TYR A 110 -2.13 -11.99 -51.30
N GLN A 111 -3.44 -12.07 -51.06
CA GLN A 111 -4.44 -12.24 -52.12
C GLN A 111 -4.45 -11.05 -53.09
N LEU A 112 -4.39 -9.82 -52.59
CA LEU A 112 -4.31 -8.61 -53.41
C LEU A 112 -3.02 -8.56 -54.25
N GLU A 113 -1.90 -8.98 -53.69
CA GLU A 113 -0.63 -9.05 -54.40
C GLU A 113 -0.69 -10.06 -55.56
N GLN A 114 -1.29 -11.24 -55.33
CA GLN A 114 -1.52 -12.23 -56.40
C GLN A 114 -2.45 -11.69 -57.49
N GLN A 115 -3.52 -10.99 -57.12
CA GLN A 115 -4.43 -10.35 -58.09
C GLN A 115 -3.70 -9.28 -58.91
N LEU A 116 -2.87 -8.45 -58.28
CA LEU A 116 -2.09 -7.43 -58.97
C LEU A 116 -1.12 -8.05 -59.98
N ILE A 117 -0.40 -9.11 -59.58
CA ILE A 117 0.51 -9.84 -60.47
C ILE A 117 -0.26 -10.39 -61.68
N HIS A 118 -1.43 -11.01 -61.44
CA HIS A 118 -2.26 -11.54 -62.50
C HIS A 118 -2.74 -10.47 -63.49
N CYS A 119 -3.28 -9.35 -62.99
CA CYS A 119 -3.72 -8.23 -63.82
C CYS A 119 -2.56 -7.62 -64.62
N THR A 120 -1.37 -7.53 -64.02
CA THR A 120 -0.16 -7.02 -64.70
C THR A 120 0.25 -7.93 -65.86
N GLN A 121 0.21 -9.25 -65.66
CA GLN A 121 0.48 -10.23 -66.73
C GLN A 121 -0.57 -10.13 -67.86
N GLN A 122 -1.85 -9.97 -67.53
CA GLN A 122 -2.91 -9.77 -68.52
C GLN A 122 -2.71 -8.50 -69.35
N LEU A 123 -2.31 -7.40 -68.71
CA LEU A 123 -1.99 -6.14 -69.41
C LEU A 123 -0.83 -6.33 -70.40
N PHE A 124 0.25 -7.00 -69.98
CA PHE A 124 1.36 -7.28 -70.90
C PHE A 124 0.94 -8.13 -72.10
N HIS A 125 0.05 -9.11 -71.91
CA HIS A 125 -0.49 -9.90 -73.01
C HIS A 125 -1.32 -9.05 -73.98
N LEU A 126 -2.20 -8.20 -73.46
CA LEU A 126 -3.04 -7.29 -74.26
C LEU A 126 -2.21 -6.24 -74.99
N GLU A 127 -1.16 -5.68 -74.37
CA GLU A 127 -0.24 -4.75 -75.04
C GLU A 127 0.51 -5.44 -76.20
N ALA A 128 1.00 -6.67 -76.00
CA ALA A 128 1.66 -7.44 -77.04
C ALA A 128 0.71 -7.87 -78.18
N GLU A 129 -0.59 -8.03 -77.90
CA GLU A 129 -1.62 -8.29 -78.90
C GLU A 129 -1.96 -7.02 -79.69
N ASN A 130 -2.15 -5.89 -79.01
CA ASN A 130 -2.36 -4.57 -79.64
C ASN A 130 -1.18 -4.17 -80.54
N GLU A 131 0.07 -4.39 -80.10
CA GLU A 131 1.24 -4.14 -80.94
C GLU A 131 1.26 -5.03 -82.19
N ARG A 132 0.85 -6.30 -82.07
CA ARG A 132 0.71 -7.20 -83.23
C ARG A 132 -0.38 -6.72 -84.19
N GLU A 133 -1.53 -6.30 -83.67
CA GLU A 133 -2.60 -5.71 -84.50
C GLU A 133 -2.18 -4.42 -85.21
N ARG A 134 -1.43 -3.52 -84.54
CA ARG A 134 -0.87 -2.33 -85.18
C ARG A 134 0.13 -2.67 -86.29
N ARG A 135 0.93 -3.72 -86.12
CA ARG A 135 1.83 -4.21 -87.18
C ARG A 135 1.05 -4.83 -88.35
N ASN A 136 -0.09 -5.48 -88.09
CA ASN A 136 -0.92 -6.13 -89.09
C ASN A 136 -1.86 -5.17 -89.86
N THR A 137 -2.21 -4.02 -89.29
CA THR A 137 -3.11 -3.02 -89.91
C THR A 137 -2.41 -2.00 -90.80
N SER A 138 -1.07 -2.05 -90.90
CA SER A 138 -0.23 -1.15 -91.71
C SER A 138 -0.29 -1.37 -93.24
N LEU A 139 -0.96 -2.42 -93.72
CA LEU A 139 -1.01 -2.78 -95.15
C LEU A 139 -2.45 -2.99 -95.65
N LYS A 140 -3.11 -1.91 -96.06
CA LYS A 140 -4.22 -1.96 -97.04
C LYS A 140 -4.02 -0.89 -98.12
N PRO A 141 -3.78 -1.28 -99.39
CA PRO A 141 -3.71 -0.36 -100.51
C PRO A 141 -5.09 -0.20 -101.16
N GLU A 142 -5.56 1.04 -101.31
CA GLU A 142 -6.68 1.35 -102.20
C GLU A 142 -6.15 1.68 -103.62
N LYS A 143 -6.57 0.90 -104.61
CA LYS A 143 -6.22 1.06 -106.03
C LYS A 143 -7.30 1.85 -106.80
N ASN A 144 -6.83 2.90 -107.48
CA ASN A 144 -7.14 3.48 -108.81
C ASN A 144 -8.54 3.31 -109.47
N CYS A 145 -9.02 4.39 -110.11
CA CYS A 145 -9.30 4.44 -111.56
C CYS A 145 -9.63 5.85 -112.10
N LYS A 146 -9.25 6.12 -113.36
CA LYS A 146 -9.43 7.39 -114.12
C LYS A 146 -10.56 7.30 -115.17
N GLU A 147 -11.20 8.47 -115.35
CA GLU A 147 -11.82 9.12 -116.54
C GLU A 147 -13.10 8.64 -117.29
N LYS A 148 -14.09 9.56 -117.26
CA LYS A 148 -14.98 10.15 -118.32
C LYS A 148 -16.00 9.30 -119.10
N SER A 149 -17.30 9.64 -118.98
CA SER A 149 -18.29 9.82 -120.08
C SER A 149 -19.63 10.40 -119.57
N TYR A 150 -20.47 10.89 -120.48
CA TYR A 150 -21.31 12.09 -120.41
C TYR A 150 -22.75 11.96 -119.84
N VAL A 151 -23.13 12.95 -119.01
CA VAL A 151 -24.37 13.78 -119.02
C VAL A 151 -25.72 13.25 -118.50
N ASN A 152 -25.95 11.96 -118.23
CA ASN A 152 -27.11 11.52 -117.41
C ASN A 152 -26.75 11.02 -115.99
N PHE A 153 -25.46 11.08 -115.64
CA PHE A 153 -24.89 10.65 -114.35
C PHE A 153 -24.70 11.78 -113.33
N THR A 154 -24.74 13.05 -113.76
CA THR A 154 -24.44 14.21 -112.93
C THR A 154 -25.44 14.40 -111.80
N THR A 155 -26.74 14.28 -112.05
CA THR A 155 -27.79 14.35 -111.00
C THR A 155 -27.77 13.15 -110.06
N LYS A 156 -27.49 11.94 -110.56
CA LYS A 156 -27.41 10.71 -109.73
C LYS A 156 -26.15 10.70 -108.84
N ASN A 157 -25.02 11.17 -109.36
CA ASN A 157 -23.78 11.35 -108.60
C ASN A 157 -23.88 12.52 -107.60
N VAL A 158 -24.53 13.63 -107.96
CA VAL A 158 -24.81 14.74 -107.04
C VAL A 158 -25.74 14.28 -105.90
N LEU A 159 -26.79 13.52 -106.20
CA LEU A 159 -27.67 12.94 -105.18
C LEU A 159 -26.98 11.89 -104.30
N HIS A 160 -26.03 11.13 -104.84
CA HIS A 160 -25.23 10.18 -104.08
C HIS A 160 -24.22 10.89 -103.18
N ALA A 161 -23.52 11.89 -103.69
CA ALA A 161 -22.62 12.75 -102.91
C ALA A 161 -23.37 13.50 -101.80
N LYS A 162 -24.59 13.99 -102.08
CA LYS A 162 -25.48 14.58 -101.07
C LYS A 162 -25.83 13.57 -99.97
N ARG A 163 -26.23 12.35 -100.34
CA ARG A 163 -26.52 11.29 -99.36
C ARG A 163 -25.31 10.89 -98.52
N ILE A 164 -24.11 10.88 -99.11
CA ILE A 164 -22.85 10.64 -98.37
C ILE A 164 -22.57 11.80 -97.40
N ALA A 165 -22.74 13.05 -97.85
CA ALA A 165 -22.55 14.23 -97.02
C ALA A 165 -23.55 14.27 -95.86
N GLU A 166 -24.83 13.97 -96.10
CA GLU A 166 -25.85 13.86 -95.05
C GLU A 166 -25.58 12.71 -94.07
N ARG A 167 -24.98 11.60 -94.53
CA ARG A 167 -24.58 10.51 -93.63
C ARG A 167 -23.40 10.92 -92.76
N LYS A 168 -22.38 11.55 -93.34
CA LYS A 168 -21.24 12.12 -92.60
C LYS A 168 -21.67 13.20 -91.60
N LEU A 169 -22.65 14.03 -91.98
CA LEU A 169 -23.21 15.04 -91.09
C LEU A 169 -23.92 14.40 -89.90
N ARG A 170 -24.70 13.33 -90.12
CA ARG A 170 -25.33 12.57 -89.04
C ARG A 170 -24.32 11.91 -88.11
N GLU A 171 -23.29 11.26 -88.65
CA GLU A 171 -22.21 10.65 -87.85
C GLU A 171 -21.44 11.71 -87.02
N LEU A 172 -21.25 12.91 -87.57
CA LEU A 172 -20.64 14.02 -86.84
C LEU A 172 -21.53 14.56 -85.73
N MET A 173 -22.84 14.69 -85.99
CA MET A 173 -23.81 15.10 -84.97
C MET A 173 -23.88 14.09 -83.82
N GLU A 174 -23.93 12.79 -84.12
CA GLU A 174 -23.96 11.73 -83.11
C GLU A 174 -22.69 11.73 -82.24
N LYS A 175 -21.51 11.89 -82.86
CA LYS A 175 -20.25 12.05 -82.12
C LYS A 175 -20.25 13.30 -81.24
N TYR A 176 -20.82 14.40 -81.72
CA TYR A 176 -20.90 15.64 -80.96
C TYR A 176 -21.82 15.50 -79.75
N GLU A 177 -22.98 14.86 -79.89
CA GLU A 177 -23.90 14.58 -78.77
C GLU A 177 -23.24 13.72 -77.70
N VAL A 178 -22.54 12.65 -78.10
CA VAL A 178 -21.77 11.81 -77.18
C VAL A 178 -20.66 12.61 -76.48
N GLU A 179 -19.93 13.46 -77.20
CA GLU A 179 -18.87 14.30 -76.60
C GLU A 179 -19.44 15.34 -75.61
N VAL A 180 -20.60 15.93 -75.90
CA VAL A 180 -21.29 16.84 -74.97
C VAL A 180 -21.68 16.11 -73.69
N THR A 181 -22.30 14.92 -73.79
CA THR A 181 -22.64 14.14 -72.58
C THR A 181 -21.39 13.79 -71.77
N ARG A 182 -20.32 13.33 -72.42
CA ARG A 182 -19.03 13.06 -71.77
C ARG A 182 -18.44 14.29 -71.07
N SER A 183 -18.52 15.46 -71.70
CA SER A 183 -18.05 16.73 -71.14
C SER A 183 -18.85 17.12 -69.88
N THR A 184 -20.18 16.94 -69.91
CA THR A 184 -21.04 17.18 -68.73
C THR A 184 -20.76 16.20 -67.58
N GLU A 185 -20.49 14.93 -67.88
CA GLU A 185 -20.08 13.96 -66.85
C GLU A 185 -18.72 14.29 -66.25
N GLN A 186 -17.74 14.69 -67.06
CA GLN A 186 -16.42 15.11 -66.58
C GLN A 186 -16.49 16.33 -65.66
N THR A 187 -17.33 17.32 -65.99
CA THR A 187 -17.51 18.51 -65.15
C THR A 187 -18.17 18.15 -63.82
N ASN A 188 -19.22 17.33 -63.81
CA ASN A 188 -19.84 16.83 -62.59
C ASN A 188 -18.85 16.02 -61.71
N ASN A 189 -18.08 15.12 -62.33
CA ASN A 189 -17.06 14.34 -61.64
C ASN A 189 -15.96 15.23 -61.04
N MET A 190 -15.57 16.31 -61.73
CA MET A 190 -14.61 17.29 -61.23
C MET A 190 -15.14 18.03 -60.00
N GLU A 191 -16.43 18.40 -59.98
CA GLU A 191 -17.06 19.03 -58.82
C GLU A 191 -17.13 18.09 -57.61
N ILE A 192 -17.53 16.83 -57.82
CA ILE A 192 -17.53 15.79 -56.79
C ILE A 192 -16.12 15.60 -56.22
N LEU A 193 -15.11 15.53 -57.10
CA LEU A 193 -13.72 15.38 -56.69
C LEU A 193 -13.26 16.59 -55.86
N LYS A 194 -13.56 17.83 -56.29
CA LYS A 194 -13.24 19.05 -55.53
C LYS A 194 -13.87 19.02 -54.13
N SER A 195 -15.15 18.67 -54.02
CA SER A 195 -15.86 18.55 -52.74
C SER A 195 -15.21 17.49 -51.84
N THR A 196 -14.86 16.33 -52.42
CA THR A 196 -14.19 15.24 -51.70
C THR A 196 -12.81 15.66 -51.18
N VAL A 197 -12.01 16.33 -52.00
CA VAL A 197 -10.69 16.85 -51.61
C VAL A 197 -10.83 17.86 -50.47
N GLN A 198 -11.82 18.74 -50.53
CA GLN A 198 -12.07 19.72 -49.48
C GLN A 198 -12.49 19.06 -48.15
N GLN A 199 -13.34 18.04 -48.20
CA GLN A 199 -13.69 17.24 -47.02
C GLN A 199 -12.48 16.50 -46.43
N LEU A 200 -11.63 15.91 -47.28
CA LEU A 200 -10.42 15.22 -46.82
C LEU A 200 -9.42 16.19 -46.19
N LYS A 201 -9.29 17.41 -46.73
CA LYS A 201 -8.45 18.47 -46.14
C LYS A 201 -8.92 18.84 -44.73
N LEU A 202 -10.21 19.06 -44.54
CA LEU A 202 -10.78 19.36 -43.21
C LEU A 202 -10.57 18.21 -42.22
N LYS A 203 -10.77 16.97 -42.65
CA LYS A 203 -10.51 15.78 -41.83
C LYS A 203 -9.03 15.65 -41.46
N LEU A 204 -8.11 15.97 -42.37
CA LEU A 204 -6.68 15.95 -42.10
C LEU A 204 -6.31 17.00 -41.03
N GLU A 205 -6.81 18.23 -41.17
CA GLU A 205 -6.59 19.32 -40.20
C GLU A 205 -7.17 18.99 -38.81
N GLU A 206 -8.32 18.30 -38.75
CA GLU A 206 -8.88 17.81 -37.49
C GLU A 206 -7.98 16.73 -36.85
N LYS A 207 -7.52 15.75 -37.62
CA LYS A 207 -6.64 14.69 -37.13
C LYS A 207 -5.28 15.22 -36.67
N GLU A 208 -4.74 16.22 -37.35
CA GLU A 208 -3.50 16.88 -36.94
C GLU A 208 -3.66 17.59 -35.58
N ARG A 209 -4.76 18.32 -35.38
CA ARG A 209 -5.09 18.94 -34.09
C ARG A 209 -5.18 17.91 -32.96
N LEU A 210 -5.91 16.82 -33.17
CA LEU A 210 -6.03 15.74 -32.19
C LEU A 210 -4.68 15.07 -31.87
N CYS A 211 -3.82 14.90 -32.87
CA CYS A 211 -2.46 14.38 -32.67
C CYS A 211 -1.61 15.31 -31.80
N ASN A 212 -1.68 16.62 -32.05
CA ASN A 212 -0.96 17.62 -31.29
C ASN A 212 -1.45 17.71 -29.83
N ASP A 213 -2.76 17.65 -29.61
CA ASP A 213 -3.34 17.59 -28.27
C ASP A 213 -2.92 16.33 -27.52
N SER A 214 -2.93 15.18 -28.19
CA SER A 214 -2.45 13.91 -27.62
C SER A 214 -0.99 13.98 -27.20
N LYS A 215 -0.10 14.53 -28.06
CA LYS A 215 1.31 14.76 -27.72
C LYS A 215 1.47 15.67 -26.49
N ARG A 216 0.68 16.73 -26.41
CA ARG A 216 0.68 17.66 -25.27
C ARG A 216 0.25 16.95 -23.99
N CYS A 217 -0.84 16.19 -24.02
CA CYS A 217 -1.32 15.41 -22.89
C CYS A 217 -0.29 14.38 -22.42
N LEU A 218 0.33 13.64 -23.34
CA LEU A 218 1.41 12.69 -23.00
C LEU A 218 2.58 13.37 -22.30
N THR A 219 2.99 14.55 -22.77
CA THR A 219 4.08 15.32 -22.15
C THR A 219 3.71 15.76 -20.72
N ILE A 220 2.48 16.23 -20.52
CA ILE A 220 1.97 16.62 -19.19
C ILE A 220 1.94 15.40 -18.26
N HIS A 221 1.39 14.26 -18.72
CA HIS A 221 1.34 13.03 -17.92
C HIS A 221 2.72 12.49 -17.57
N SER A 222 3.67 12.53 -18.51
CA SER A 222 5.06 12.12 -18.26
C SER A 222 5.72 12.98 -17.17
N ARG A 223 5.55 14.31 -17.25
CA ARG A 223 6.05 15.24 -16.23
C ARG A 223 5.38 15.03 -14.87
N ALA A 224 4.06 14.91 -14.85
CA ALA A 224 3.29 14.67 -13.62
C ALA A 224 3.69 13.35 -12.94
N THR A 225 3.88 12.28 -13.73
CA THR A 225 4.32 10.97 -13.23
C THR A 225 5.72 11.05 -12.64
N SER A 226 6.64 11.75 -13.33
CA SER A 226 8.01 11.96 -12.85
C SER A 226 8.05 12.76 -11.54
N LEU A 227 7.22 13.79 -11.43
CA LEU A 227 7.08 14.59 -10.21
C LEU A 227 6.51 13.76 -9.05
N ALA A 228 5.44 13.00 -9.29
CA ALA A 228 4.83 12.14 -8.29
C ALA A 228 5.82 11.07 -7.79
N TYR A 229 6.60 10.46 -8.68
CA TYR A 229 7.64 9.50 -8.31
C TYR A 229 8.68 10.14 -7.38
N ARG A 230 9.15 11.34 -7.71
CA ARG A 230 10.10 12.09 -6.88
C ARG A 230 9.54 12.39 -5.49
N GLN A 231 8.30 12.87 -5.42
CA GLN A 231 7.62 13.16 -4.15
C GLN A 231 7.49 11.90 -3.29
N ILE A 232 7.05 10.78 -3.87
CA ILE A 232 6.95 9.49 -3.17
C ILE A 232 8.33 9.08 -2.62
N GLN A 233 9.38 9.18 -3.44
CA GLN A 233 10.74 8.83 -3.02
C GLN A 233 11.23 9.72 -1.88
N GLU A 234 11.02 11.03 -1.95
CA GLU A 234 11.38 11.96 -0.87
C GLU A 234 10.60 11.67 0.41
N THR A 235 9.29 11.39 0.33
CA THR A 235 8.49 11.03 1.50
C THR A 235 8.93 9.72 2.13
N ASN A 236 9.28 8.71 1.31
CA ASN A 236 9.80 7.44 1.82
C ASN A 236 11.15 7.62 2.51
N ASN A 237 12.05 8.44 1.94
CA ASN A 237 13.33 8.76 2.57
C ASN A 237 13.15 9.45 3.93
N ARG A 238 12.18 10.36 4.05
CA ARG A 238 11.83 11.00 5.34
C ARG A 238 11.27 9.99 6.34
N ALA A 239 10.37 9.12 5.89
CA ALA A 239 9.81 8.06 6.76
C ALA A 239 10.90 7.13 7.30
N VAL A 240 11.87 6.74 6.47
CA VAL A 240 13.01 5.92 6.92
C VAL A 240 13.87 6.64 7.96
N LYS A 241 14.10 7.95 7.81
CA LYS A 241 14.83 8.72 8.83
C LYS A 241 14.09 8.75 10.17
N LEU A 242 12.79 9.05 10.13
CA LEU A 242 11.94 9.06 11.33
C LEU A 242 11.85 7.68 12.00
N LEU A 243 11.81 6.60 11.23
CA LEU A 243 11.85 5.24 11.78
C LEU A 243 13.14 4.98 12.56
N LYS A 244 14.30 5.36 12.00
CA LYS A 244 15.59 5.21 12.70
C LYS A 244 15.67 6.05 13.97
N GLU A 245 15.15 7.27 13.93
CA GLU A 245 15.05 8.14 15.13
C GLU A 245 14.14 7.52 16.19
N SER A 246 13.00 6.98 15.78
CA SER A 246 12.07 6.28 16.67
C SER A 246 12.68 5.02 17.29
N GLU A 247 13.42 4.22 16.51
CA GLU A 247 14.15 3.05 17.01
C GLU A 247 15.18 3.46 18.07
N LYS A 248 15.94 4.53 17.81
CA LYS A 248 16.91 5.06 18.78
C LYS A 248 16.25 5.51 20.07
N LEU A 249 15.15 6.26 19.99
CA LEU A 249 14.39 6.70 21.17
C LEU A 249 13.80 5.52 21.94
N HIS A 250 13.33 4.48 21.23
CA HIS A 250 12.81 3.29 21.87
C HIS A 250 13.91 2.54 22.65
N SER A 251 15.11 2.39 22.09
CA SER A 251 16.25 1.80 22.80
C SER A 251 16.57 2.60 24.07
N GLN A 252 16.67 3.93 23.97
CA GLN A 252 16.91 4.79 25.15
C GLN A 252 15.82 4.65 26.21
N PHE A 253 14.55 4.55 25.80
CA PHE A 253 13.44 4.32 26.72
C PHE A 253 13.56 2.98 27.44
N VAL A 254 13.92 1.90 26.72
CA VAL A 254 14.10 0.56 27.31
C VAL A 254 15.24 0.56 28.34
N ASP A 255 16.34 1.24 28.05
CA ASP A 255 17.48 1.36 28.97
C ASP A 255 17.06 2.07 30.26
N VAL A 256 16.44 3.25 30.15
CA VAL A 256 15.94 4.02 31.31
C VAL A 256 14.87 3.24 32.09
N HIS A 257 14.02 2.49 31.40
CA HIS A 257 13.00 1.68 32.07
C HIS A 257 13.61 0.54 32.89
N SER A 258 14.67 -0.09 32.39
CA SER A 258 15.41 -1.11 33.14
C SER A 258 16.07 -0.51 34.38
N GLU A 259 16.74 0.65 34.24
CA GLU A 259 17.33 1.36 35.38
C GLU A 259 16.28 1.70 36.46
N LEU A 260 15.06 2.08 36.05
CA LEU A 260 13.98 2.38 36.99
C LEU A 260 13.53 1.13 37.77
N ILE A 261 13.48 -0.03 37.11
CA ILE A 261 13.16 -1.30 37.77
C ILE A 261 14.22 -1.64 38.81
N ASP A 262 15.50 -1.53 38.44
CA ASP A 262 16.62 -1.79 39.36
C ASP A 262 16.58 -0.85 40.58
N ILE A 263 16.31 0.44 40.36
CA ILE A 263 16.15 1.42 41.44
C ILE A 263 14.96 1.07 42.34
N GLN A 264 13.84 0.64 41.77
CA GLN A 264 12.67 0.25 42.55
C GLN A 264 12.95 -0.99 43.41
N GLU A 265 13.69 -1.96 42.91
CA GLU A 265 14.10 -3.14 43.69
C GLU A 265 14.98 -2.72 44.88
N VAL A 266 15.96 -1.86 44.65
CA VAL A 266 16.82 -1.30 45.72
C VAL A 266 15.99 -0.52 46.75
N HIS A 267 15.03 0.29 46.29
CA HIS A 267 14.14 1.03 47.19
C HIS A 267 13.33 0.09 48.11
N ASN A 268 12.77 -0.98 47.55
CA ASN A 268 11.99 -1.95 48.31
C ASN A 268 12.85 -2.66 49.38
N ILE A 269 14.12 -2.96 49.07
CA ILE A 269 15.06 -3.56 50.03
C ILE A 269 15.34 -2.58 51.18
N ILE A 270 15.67 -1.33 50.86
CA ILE A 270 15.95 -0.29 51.86
C ILE A 270 14.72 -0.04 52.74
N GLU A 271 13.53 -0.03 52.16
CA GLU A 271 12.27 0.14 52.91
C GLU A 271 12.06 -1.02 53.91
N ALA A 272 12.31 -2.27 53.49
CA ALA A 272 12.23 -3.43 54.37
C ALA A 272 13.25 -3.35 55.52
N GLU A 273 14.50 -2.99 55.23
CA GLU A 273 15.55 -2.81 56.25
C GLU A 273 15.18 -1.69 57.24
N MET A 274 14.68 -0.55 56.74
CA MET A 274 14.23 0.56 57.57
C MET A 274 13.10 0.15 58.52
N ASN A 275 12.13 -0.64 58.03
CA ASN A 275 11.04 -1.16 58.84
C ASN A 275 11.54 -2.13 59.93
N GLN A 276 12.52 -2.97 59.60
CA GLN A 276 13.18 -3.84 60.59
C GLN A 276 13.89 -3.02 61.69
N VAL A 277 14.63 -1.98 61.32
CA VAL A 277 15.31 -1.08 62.28
C VAL A 277 14.28 -0.38 63.18
N LYS A 278 13.18 0.13 62.62
CA LYS A 278 12.08 0.74 63.41
C LYS A 278 11.50 -0.23 64.43
N TRP A 279 11.25 -1.48 64.03
CA TRP A 279 10.74 -2.51 64.93
C TRP A 279 11.74 -2.83 66.06
N GLN A 280 13.02 -3.01 65.72
CA GLN A 280 14.08 -3.26 66.72
C GLN A 280 14.20 -2.09 67.70
N ASN A 281 14.21 -0.84 67.22
CA ASN A 281 14.26 0.34 68.07
C ASN A 281 13.08 0.41 69.03
N THR A 282 11.86 0.07 68.58
CA THR A 282 10.67 0.01 69.44
C THR A 282 10.88 -0.98 70.58
N LYS A 283 11.37 -2.19 70.26
CA LYS A 283 11.71 -3.23 71.25
C LYS A 283 12.81 -2.79 72.22
N HIS A 284 13.84 -2.10 71.74
CA HIS A 284 14.90 -1.56 72.59
C HIS A 284 14.37 -0.47 73.53
N CYS A 285 13.49 0.42 73.06
CA CYS A 285 12.83 1.42 73.89
C CYS A 285 11.97 0.78 74.98
N GLU A 286 11.22 -0.28 74.69
CA GLU A 286 10.45 -1.02 75.69
C GLU A 286 11.36 -1.64 76.77
N LYS A 287 12.43 -2.31 76.35
CA LYS A 287 13.43 -2.86 77.29
C LYS A 287 14.06 -1.77 78.17
N ALA A 288 14.39 -0.62 77.57
CA ALA A 288 14.95 0.50 78.30
C ALA A 288 13.96 1.07 79.33
N LYS A 289 12.66 1.14 79.00
CA LYS A 289 11.61 1.55 79.95
C LYS A 289 11.49 0.59 81.13
N ILE A 290 11.54 -0.73 80.87
CA ILE A 290 11.50 -1.76 81.93
C ILE A 290 12.73 -1.62 82.83
N ALA A 291 13.93 -1.62 82.26
CA ALA A 291 15.17 -1.51 83.03
C ALA A 291 15.23 -0.20 83.84
N LYS A 292 14.72 0.91 83.28
CA LYS A 292 14.59 2.17 84.02
C LYS A 292 13.66 2.00 85.23
N LYS A 293 12.50 1.38 85.05
CA LYS A 293 11.54 1.15 86.15
C LYS A 293 12.14 0.26 87.24
N ASP A 294 12.81 -0.82 86.87
CA ASP A 294 13.45 -1.73 87.83
C ASP A 294 14.55 -1.02 88.64
N LEU A 295 15.33 -0.14 87.99
CA LEU A 295 16.33 0.68 88.67
C LEU A 295 15.71 1.73 89.61
N GLU A 296 14.61 2.37 89.20
CA GLU A 296 13.86 3.31 90.05
C GLU A 296 13.29 2.60 91.28
N GLU A 297 12.67 1.43 91.12
CA GLU A 297 12.16 0.60 92.22
C GLU A 297 13.28 0.14 93.16
N ALA A 298 14.43 -0.29 92.62
CA ALA A 298 15.59 -0.67 93.42
C ALA A 298 16.19 0.52 94.18
N PHE A 299 16.24 1.70 93.56
CA PHE A 299 16.72 2.92 94.20
C PHE A 299 15.80 3.36 95.34
N ASP A 300 14.49 3.36 95.12
CA ASP A 300 13.50 3.71 96.15
C ASP A 300 13.53 2.72 97.32
N SER A 301 13.67 1.42 97.04
CA SER A 301 13.87 0.38 98.06
C SER A 301 15.14 0.63 98.88
N THR A 302 16.28 0.88 98.21
CA THR A 302 17.56 1.16 98.86
C THR A 302 17.48 2.43 99.71
N LYS A 303 16.83 3.48 99.21
CA LYS A 303 16.60 4.74 99.91
C LYS A 303 15.75 4.52 101.17
N ALA A 304 14.69 3.69 101.10
CA ALA A 304 13.87 3.34 102.25
C ALA A 304 14.67 2.59 103.32
N VAL A 305 15.50 1.62 102.92
CA VAL A 305 16.41 0.90 103.84
C VAL A 305 17.38 1.87 104.51
N LEU A 306 18.03 2.76 103.75
CA LEU A 306 18.95 3.75 104.29
C LEU A 306 18.26 4.72 105.27
N LEU A 307 17.03 5.16 104.97
CA LEU A 307 16.26 6.00 105.88
C LEU A 307 15.91 5.28 107.18
N SER A 308 15.53 4.00 107.11
CA SER A 308 15.28 3.15 108.29
C SER A 308 16.53 2.99 109.14
N GLN A 309 17.67 2.63 108.52
CA GLN A 309 18.96 2.51 109.21
C GLN A 309 19.40 3.83 109.84
N HIS A 310 19.17 4.96 109.17
CA HIS A 310 19.46 6.28 109.71
C HIS A 310 18.57 6.62 110.92
N GLN A 311 17.31 6.22 110.92
CA GLN A 311 16.41 6.36 112.08
C GLN A 311 16.86 5.48 113.25
N GLU A 312 17.23 4.22 113.01
CA GLU A 312 17.78 3.33 114.04
C GLU A 312 19.05 3.90 114.68
N LEU A 313 19.99 4.40 113.87
CA LEU A 313 21.20 5.04 114.38
C LEU A 313 20.90 6.26 115.27
N LYS A 314 19.92 7.10 114.90
CA LYS A 314 19.46 8.20 115.76
C LYS A 314 18.92 7.72 117.11
N VAL A 315 18.19 6.61 117.11
CA VAL A 315 17.69 5.99 118.36
C VAL A 315 18.86 5.48 119.20
N TYR A 316 19.82 4.77 118.61
CA TYR A 316 21.02 4.31 119.31
C TYR A 316 21.84 5.48 119.90
N GLU A 317 22.08 6.55 119.14
CA GLU A 317 22.77 7.74 119.63
C GLU A 317 22.02 8.39 120.82
N THR A 318 20.70 8.47 120.73
CA THR A 318 19.86 9.04 121.80
C THR A 318 19.92 8.17 123.06
N ASN A 319 19.78 6.85 122.91
CA ASN A 319 19.89 5.89 124.00
C ASN A 319 21.28 5.93 124.66
N TRP A 320 22.34 6.02 123.87
CA TRP A 320 23.70 6.20 124.37
C TRP A 320 23.83 7.47 125.21
N LYS A 321 23.25 8.60 124.75
CA LYS A 321 23.29 9.89 125.48
C LYS A 321 22.58 9.76 126.82
N ILE A 322 21.40 9.13 126.85
CA ILE A 322 20.64 8.85 128.08
C ILE A 322 21.44 7.96 129.03
N GLN A 323 22.03 6.86 128.54
CA GLN A 323 22.84 5.98 129.39
C GLN A 323 24.05 6.70 129.97
N LYS A 324 24.76 7.51 129.16
CA LYS A 324 25.88 8.31 129.64
C LYS A 324 25.46 9.28 130.74
N GLN A 325 24.30 9.94 130.58
CA GLN A 325 23.70 10.81 131.61
C GLN A 325 23.35 10.03 132.89
N LYS A 326 22.75 8.85 132.78
CA LYS A 326 22.45 7.97 133.93
C LYS A 326 23.72 7.56 134.68
N ILE A 327 24.76 7.15 133.95
CA ILE A 327 26.06 6.78 134.55
C ILE A 327 26.68 7.98 135.26
N SER A 328 26.62 9.19 134.69
CA SER A 328 27.13 10.39 135.37
C SER A 328 26.33 10.76 136.63
N LEU A 329 25.01 10.53 136.64
CA LEU A 329 24.18 10.75 137.83
C LEU A 329 24.48 9.75 138.95
N ILE A 330 24.72 8.48 138.61
CA ILE A 330 25.11 7.44 139.59
C ILE A 330 26.49 7.74 140.20
N LYS A 331 27.42 8.32 139.44
CA LYS A 331 28.75 8.71 139.94
C LYS A 331 28.73 9.93 140.87
N LEU A 332 27.59 10.61 141.03
CA LEU A 332 27.40 11.78 141.89
C LEU A 332 26.66 11.45 143.21
N GLN A 333 26.23 10.20 143.39
CA GLN A 333 25.79 9.62 144.67
C GLN A 333 26.94 8.84 145.29
#